data_AF-A0A2T7P166-F1
#
_entry.id   AF-A0A2T7P166-F1
#
_cell.length_a   1.000
_cell.length_b   1.000
_cell.length_c   1.000
_cell.angle_alpha   90.00
_cell.angle_beta   90.00
_cell.angle_gamma   90.00
#
_symmetry.space_group_name_H-M   'P 1'
#
loop_
_entity.id
_entity.type
_entity.pdbx_description
1 polymer ?
#
loop_
_entity_poly.entity_id
_entity_poly.type
_entity_poly.pdbx_seq_one_letter_code
_entity_poly.pdbx_strand_id
1 'polypeptide(L)'
;MELQCPALFQDGENIITCKINKTAECLSLNGTVTFELSLNSEKRVACHSPYDPGVQCIPRQQHSPGSCWCEESSGDIVTYKFSYMASTTHDRGRQLECSFRVCPQKPPDVNISEGCTNIRFNSLKESLPRSVILRIGETTEVVLTAVIIVIVVTLLIVMLSKQFSLCFFNRKRHGDSNPLLPTYQDKDCS
;
A
#
# COMPACT_ATOMS: atom_id res chain seq x y z
N MET A 1 35.32 -0.05 4.94
CA MET A 1 33.87 0.08 5.25
C MET A 1 33.11 -0.61 4.14
N GLU A 2 31.99 -1.23 4.43
CA GLU A 2 31.20 -1.97 3.43
C GLU A 2 29.73 -1.56 3.49
N LEU A 3 29.16 -1.20 2.35
CA LEU A 3 27.74 -0.84 2.22
C LEU A 3 27.08 -1.77 1.20
N GLN A 4 26.07 -2.49 1.65
CA GLN A 4 25.31 -3.44 0.87
C GLN A 4 23.85 -2.99 0.74
N CYS A 5 23.41 -2.84 -0.51
CA CYS A 5 22.04 -2.57 -0.90
C CYS A 5 21.52 -3.72 -1.77
N PRO A 6 20.20 -3.91 -1.85
CA PRO A 6 19.59 -4.77 -2.86
C PRO A 6 20.03 -4.33 -4.26
N ALA A 7 20.24 -5.29 -5.17
CA ALA A 7 20.51 -4.99 -6.58
C ALA A 7 19.32 -4.27 -7.25
N LEU A 8 18.10 -4.60 -6.81
CA LEU A 8 16.86 -3.95 -7.21
C LEU A 8 16.02 -3.67 -5.96
N PHE A 9 15.63 -2.42 -5.80
CA PHE A 9 14.73 -1.96 -4.75
C PHE A 9 13.28 -2.26 -5.10
N GLN A 10 12.45 -2.37 -4.07
CA GLN A 10 11.01 -2.40 -4.20
C GLN A 10 10.44 -1.12 -3.61
N ASP A 11 9.28 -0.66 -4.09
CA ASP A 11 8.54 0.38 -3.40
C ASP A 11 8.17 -0.10 -1.98
N GLY A 12 8.44 0.75 -0.99
CA GLY A 12 8.30 0.43 0.43
C GLY A 12 9.63 0.10 1.09
N GLU A 13 9.59 -0.79 2.07
CA GLU A 13 10.73 -1.08 2.94
C GLU A 13 11.79 -1.96 2.25
N ASN A 14 13.05 -1.54 2.33
CA ASN A 14 14.23 -2.29 1.88
C ASN A 14 15.28 -2.25 2.98
N ILE A 15 15.97 -3.38 3.23
CA ILE A 15 17.00 -3.45 4.26
C ILE A 15 18.37 -3.18 3.64
N ILE A 16 19.05 -2.17 4.17
CA ILE A 16 20.41 -1.78 3.82
C ILE A 16 21.33 -2.20 4.95
N THR A 17 22.48 -2.78 4.62
CA THR A 17 23.48 -3.22 5.61
C THR A 17 24.76 -2.41 5.45
N CYS A 18 25.24 -1.83 6.55
CA CYS A 18 26.48 -1.08 6.61
C CYS A 18 27.40 -1.71 7.65
N LYS A 19 28.56 -2.19 7.22
CA LYS A 19 29.60 -2.73 8.10
C LYS A 19 30.75 -1.75 8.25
N ILE A 20 31.07 -1.43 9.48
CA ILE A 20 32.09 -0.48 9.86
C ILE A 20 33.19 -1.25 10.57
N ASN A 21 34.40 -1.18 10.01
CA ASN A 21 35.60 -1.67 10.69
C ASN A 21 35.97 -0.65 11.75
N LYS A 22 35.94 -1.08 13.00
CA LYS A 22 36.45 -0.34 14.15
C LYS A 22 37.98 -0.30 14.04
N THR A 23 38.55 0.88 13.91
CA THR A 23 39.99 1.08 14.09
C THR A 23 40.26 1.35 15.58
N ALA A 24 41.41 0.91 16.08
CA ALA A 24 41.78 1.02 17.50
C ALA A 24 41.65 2.44 18.08
N GLU A 25 41.87 3.46 17.24
CA GLU A 25 41.78 4.87 17.59
C GLU A 25 40.33 5.39 17.66
N CYS A 26 39.40 4.76 16.95
CA CYS A 26 37.98 5.10 16.95
C CYS A 26 37.15 4.24 17.91
N LEU A 27 37.74 3.18 18.45
CA LEU A 27 37.09 2.22 19.36
C LEU A 27 36.68 2.83 20.71
N SER A 28 37.20 3.98 21.08
CA SER A 28 37.01 4.57 22.41
C SER A 28 36.18 5.86 22.40
N LEU A 29 35.68 6.27 21.23
CA LEU A 29 34.97 7.54 21.06
C LEU A 29 33.51 7.31 20.67
N ASN A 30 32.62 8.05 21.33
CA ASN A 30 31.21 8.09 20.99
C ASN A 30 31.00 8.74 19.62
N GLY A 31 30.01 8.23 18.90
CA GLY A 31 29.84 8.54 17.50
C GLY A 31 28.44 8.53 16.97
N THR A 32 28.37 8.77 15.66
CA THR A 32 27.13 8.68 14.91
C THR A 32 27.40 8.08 13.55
N VAL A 33 26.67 7.00 13.27
CA VAL A 33 26.57 6.41 11.93
C VAL A 33 25.43 7.11 11.22
N THR A 34 25.69 7.61 10.01
CA THR A 34 24.71 8.36 9.21
C THR A 34 24.52 7.69 7.87
N PHE A 35 23.27 7.48 7.47
CA PHE A 35 22.89 7.11 6.12
C PHE A 35 22.44 8.37 5.38
N GLU A 36 23.09 8.69 4.27
CA GLU A 36 22.83 9.88 3.47
C GLU A 36 22.41 9.47 2.05
N LEU A 37 21.33 10.08 1.56
CA LEU A 37 20.97 10.02 0.15
C LEU A 37 21.57 11.20 -0.58
N SER A 38 22.09 10.95 -1.77
CA SER A 38 22.56 11.98 -2.69
C SER A 38 21.95 11.84 -4.07
N LEU A 39 21.69 12.97 -4.71
CA LEU A 39 21.35 13.07 -6.13
C LEU A 39 21.99 14.35 -6.67
N ASN A 40 22.97 14.21 -7.57
CA ASN A 40 23.78 15.32 -8.03
C ASN A 40 24.43 16.06 -6.84
N SER A 41 24.14 17.35 -6.66
CA SER A 41 24.64 18.18 -5.55
C SER A 41 23.75 18.18 -4.31
N GLU A 42 22.55 17.58 -4.38
CA GLU A 42 21.63 17.49 -3.24
C GLU A 42 22.05 16.33 -2.34
N LYS A 43 22.18 16.60 -1.03
CA LYS A 43 22.40 15.58 0.00
C LYS A 43 21.35 15.71 1.10
N ARG A 44 20.82 14.57 1.55
CA ARG A 44 19.85 14.48 2.65
C ARG A 44 20.20 13.34 3.58
N VAL A 45 20.20 13.60 4.89
CA VAL A 45 20.28 12.55 5.90
C VAL A 45 18.97 11.75 5.91
N ALA A 46 19.08 10.45 5.67
CA ALA A 46 17.96 9.51 5.67
C ALA A 46 17.73 8.94 7.06
N CYS A 47 18.82 8.56 7.73
CA CYS A 47 18.80 8.09 9.10
C CYS A 47 20.15 8.31 9.77
N HIS A 48 20.15 8.41 11.10
CA HIS A 48 21.36 8.35 11.91
C HIS A 48 21.12 7.47 13.13
N SER A 49 22.16 6.77 13.58
CA SER A 49 22.15 5.96 14.80
C SER A 49 23.38 6.30 15.64
N PRO A 50 23.24 6.40 16.98
CA PRO A 50 24.38 6.56 17.85
C PRO A 50 25.30 5.33 17.77
N TYR A 51 26.58 5.58 18.00
CA TYR A 51 27.60 4.57 18.25
C TYR A 51 28.17 4.81 19.63
N ASP A 52 28.10 3.78 20.47
CA ASP A 52 28.72 3.73 21.78
C ASP A 52 29.54 2.44 21.85
N PRO A 53 30.87 2.53 22.01
CA PRO A 53 31.73 1.35 22.05
C PRO A 53 31.53 0.48 23.30
N GLY A 54 30.94 1.02 24.37
CA GLY A 54 30.67 0.31 25.62
C GLY A 54 29.33 -0.43 25.65
N VAL A 55 28.46 -0.22 24.64
CA VAL A 55 27.11 -0.78 24.60
C VAL A 55 27.04 -1.90 23.57
N GLN A 56 26.58 -3.08 23.99
CA GLN A 56 26.24 -4.14 23.05
C GLN A 56 25.02 -3.75 22.22
N CYS A 57 25.08 -4.02 20.93
CA CYS A 57 23.95 -3.80 20.04
C CYS A 57 22.76 -4.63 20.52
N ILE A 58 21.61 -3.97 20.72
CA ILE A 58 20.38 -4.63 21.13
C ILE A 58 19.63 -4.95 19.83
N PRO A 59 19.58 -6.22 19.39
CA PRO A 59 18.82 -6.58 18.21
C PRO A 59 17.34 -6.35 18.54
N ARG A 60 16.80 -5.22 18.08
CA ARG A 60 15.38 -4.92 18.27
C ARG A 60 14.59 -5.86 17.37
N GLN A 61 13.71 -6.69 17.94
CA GLN A 61 12.78 -7.51 17.16
C GLN A 61 11.75 -6.67 16.36
N GLN A 62 11.69 -5.37 16.60
CA GLN A 62 10.84 -4.42 15.88
C GLN A 62 11.70 -3.25 15.40
N HIS A 63 12.10 -3.33 14.13
CA HIS A 63 12.59 -2.17 13.40
C HIS A 63 11.38 -1.33 12.97
N SER A 64 11.49 -0.01 13.06
CA SER A 64 10.46 0.87 12.52
C SER A 64 10.82 1.25 11.08
N PRO A 65 9.86 1.26 10.15
CA PRO A 65 10.08 1.77 8.80
C PRO A 65 10.76 3.14 8.80
N GLY A 66 11.87 3.29 8.07
CA GLY A 66 12.65 4.54 8.01
C GLY A 66 13.69 4.72 9.12
N SER A 67 13.86 3.74 10.02
CA SER A 67 14.85 3.79 11.11
C SER A 67 16.08 2.92 10.82
N CYS A 68 17.20 3.26 11.46
CA CYS A 68 18.47 2.54 11.41
C CYS A 68 18.93 2.22 12.83
N TRP A 69 19.63 1.11 12.98
CA TRP A 69 20.02 0.58 14.27
C TRP A 69 21.33 -0.20 14.17
N CYS A 70 22.00 -0.39 15.31
CA CYS A 70 23.07 -1.37 15.39
C CYS A 70 22.47 -2.78 15.50
N GLU A 71 22.84 -3.64 14.57
CA GLU A 71 22.42 -5.04 14.55
C GLU A 71 23.34 -5.90 15.42
N GLU A 72 24.64 -5.78 15.21
CA GLU A 72 25.64 -6.64 15.83
C GLU A 72 26.98 -5.90 15.95
N SER A 73 27.72 -6.20 17.02
CA SER A 73 29.10 -5.78 17.20
C SER A 73 29.95 -7.01 17.49
N SER A 74 30.68 -7.50 16.49
CA SER A 74 31.50 -8.72 16.56
C SER A 74 32.96 -8.39 16.27
N GLY A 75 33.82 -8.55 17.28
CA GLY A 75 35.23 -8.17 17.21
C GLY A 75 35.41 -6.71 16.78
N ASP A 76 36.17 -6.52 15.71
CA ASP A 76 36.47 -5.21 15.12
C ASP A 76 35.43 -4.73 14.11
N ILE A 77 34.28 -5.40 13.97
CA ILE A 77 33.24 -5.01 13.01
C ILE A 77 31.95 -4.66 13.75
N VAL A 78 31.39 -3.50 13.42
CA VAL A 78 30.01 -3.15 13.80
C VAL A 78 29.15 -3.21 12.55
N THR A 79 28.01 -3.89 12.66
CA THR A 79 27.01 -3.96 11.61
C THR A 79 25.83 -3.09 11.99
N TYR A 80 25.55 -2.11 11.15
CA TYR A 80 24.34 -1.30 11.19
C TYR A 80 23.40 -1.72 10.08
N LYS A 81 22.11 -1.68 10.37
CA LYS A 81 21.05 -1.88 9.38
C LYS A 81 20.19 -0.64 9.28
N PHE A 82 19.62 -0.42 8.11
CA PHE A 82 18.68 0.66 7.83
C PHE A 82 17.46 0.11 7.08
N SER A 83 16.29 0.31 7.68
CA SER A 83 14.99 0.08 7.06
C SER A 83 14.66 1.27 6.18
N TYR A 84 15.09 1.20 4.92
CA TYR A 84 14.94 2.30 3.96
C TYR A 84 13.58 2.24 3.26
N MET A 85 12.81 3.33 3.39
CA MET A 85 11.52 3.50 2.71
C MET A 85 11.74 4.07 1.31
N ALA A 86 11.95 3.17 0.35
CA ALA A 86 12.24 3.53 -1.03
C ALA A 86 10.95 3.80 -1.80
N SER A 87 11.01 4.79 -2.70
CA SER A 87 9.94 5.16 -3.61
C SER A 87 10.48 5.35 -5.01
N THR A 88 9.92 4.63 -5.99
CA THR A 88 10.33 4.69 -7.40
C THR A 88 10.30 6.12 -7.94
N THR A 89 9.34 6.94 -7.49
CA THR A 89 9.18 8.33 -7.96
C THR A 89 10.19 9.30 -7.35
N HIS A 90 10.70 9.03 -6.15
CA HIS A 90 11.55 9.96 -5.40
C HIS A 90 13.03 9.58 -5.43
N ASP A 91 13.31 8.27 -5.49
CA ASP A 91 14.63 7.73 -5.15
C ASP A 91 15.36 7.07 -6.31
N ARG A 92 14.69 6.92 -7.46
CA ARG A 92 15.33 6.37 -8.66
C ARG A 92 16.57 7.19 -9.05
N GLY A 93 17.69 6.50 -9.24
CA GLY A 93 18.96 7.12 -9.63
C GLY A 93 19.70 7.83 -8.49
N ARG A 94 19.16 7.84 -7.27
CA ARG A 94 19.88 8.35 -6.09
C ARG A 94 20.99 7.38 -5.68
N GLN A 95 21.95 7.90 -4.94
CA GLN A 95 23.01 7.15 -4.30
C GLN A 95 22.82 7.17 -2.78
N LEU A 96 23.07 6.03 -2.14
CA LEU A 96 23.05 5.86 -0.70
C LEU A 96 24.48 5.71 -0.19
N GLU A 97 24.83 6.52 0.80
CA GLU A 97 26.12 6.50 1.49
C GLU A 97 25.90 6.17 2.96
N CYS A 98 26.81 5.42 3.54
CA CYS A 98 26.91 5.24 4.99
C CYS A 98 28.21 5.90 5.43
N SER A 99 28.17 6.73 6.47
CA SER A 99 29.34 7.44 7.00
C SER A 99 29.39 7.33 8.52
N PHE A 100 30.61 7.45 9.06
CA PHE A 100 30.85 7.38 10.50
C PHE A 100 31.72 8.57 10.94
N ARG A 101 31.13 9.51 11.69
CA ARG A 101 31.70 10.86 11.89
C ARG A 101 32.79 10.98 12.97
N VAL A 102 33.20 9.89 13.59
CA VAL A 102 34.19 9.91 14.69
C VAL A 102 35.62 9.77 14.19
N CYS A 103 35.81 9.07 13.07
CA CYS A 103 37.13 8.78 12.56
C CYS A 103 37.54 9.82 11.52
N PRO A 104 38.69 10.51 11.67
CA PRO A 104 39.32 11.21 10.58
C PRO A 104 39.93 10.18 9.63
N GLN A 105 39.13 9.49 8.81
CA GLN A 105 39.69 8.56 7.83
C GLN A 105 40.00 9.30 6.52
N LYS A 106 41.24 9.14 6.04
CA LYS A 106 41.51 9.02 4.61
C LYS A 106 40.56 7.93 4.10
N PRO A 107 39.71 8.17 3.08
CA PRO A 107 38.63 7.26 2.75
C PRO A 107 39.21 5.86 2.54
N PRO A 108 38.94 4.90 3.43
CA PRO A 108 39.36 3.53 3.19
C PRO A 108 38.68 3.07 1.91
N ASP A 109 39.18 2.05 1.24
CA ASP A 109 38.46 1.43 0.15
C ASP A 109 37.06 1.03 0.66
N VAL A 110 36.05 1.81 0.25
CA VAL A 110 34.67 1.58 0.63
C VAL A 110 34.14 0.60 -0.39
N ASN A 111 33.87 -0.62 0.05
CA ASN A 111 33.24 -1.61 -0.80
C ASN A 111 31.74 -1.31 -0.84
N ILE A 112 31.27 -0.71 -1.93
CA ILE A 112 29.88 -0.30 -2.11
C ILE A 112 29.26 -1.20 -3.17
N SER A 113 28.18 -1.89 -2.83
CA SER A 113 27.41 -2.66 -3.83
C SER A 113 26.81 -1.74 -4.89
N GLU A 114 26.72 -2.20 -6.15
CA GLU A 114 26.18 -1.40 -7.28
C GLU A 114 24.78 -0.82 -6.99
N GLY A 115 23.94 -1.56 -6.25
CA GLY A 115 22.60 -1.10 -5.88
C GLY A 115 22.58 0.19 -5.06
N CYS A 116 23.67 0.53 -4.37
CA CYS A 116 23.76 1.76 -3.58
C CYS A 116 24.17 2.98 -4.38
N THR A 117 24.84 2.83 -5.54
CA THR A 117 25.37 3.97 -6.31
C THR A 117 24.40 4.46 -7.38
N ASN A 118 23.41 3.65 -7.74
CA ASN A 118 22.32 4.03 -8.63
C ASN A 118 21.09 3.17 -8.27
N ILE A 119 20.22 3.70 -7.42
CA ILE A 119 19.02 2.98 -6.98
C ILE A 119 18.14 2.68 -8.20
N ARG A 120 18.02 1.38 -8.48
CA ARG A 120 17.14 0.81 -9.50
C ARG A 120 16.00 0.07 -8.82
N PHE A 121 14.82 0.15 -9.42
CA PHE A 121 13.63 -0.52 -8.90
C PHE A 121 13.25 -1.70 -9.80
N ASN A 122 12.70 -2.74 -9.20
CA ASN A 122 12.13 -3.85 -9.96
C ASN A 122 10.87 -3.36 -10.71
N SER A 123 10.90 -3.39 -12.04
CA SER A 123 9.80 -2.93 -12.91
C SER A 123 8.55 -3.84 -12.86
N LEU A 124 8.59 -4.94 -12.11
CA LEU A 124 7.46 -5.88 -11.98
C LEU A 124 6.30 -5.38 -11.10
N LYS A 125 6.43 -4.20 -10.50
CA LYS A 125 5.30 -3.46 -9.92
C LYS A 125 5.26 -2.07 -10.55
N GLU A 126 5.00 -2.00 -11.86
CA GLU A 126 4.12 -0.93 -12.30
C GLU A 126 2.86 -1.08 -11.46
N SER A 127 2.74 -0.23 -10.44
CA SER A 127 1.49 0.05 -9.77
C SER A 127 0.43 0.12 -10.86
N LEU A 128 -0.53 -0.81 -10.81
CA LEU A 128 -1.78 -0.71 -11.56
C LEU A 128 -2.15 0.78 -11.55
N PRO A 129 -2.28 1.45 -12.72
CA PRO A 129 -2.47 2.88 -12.74
C PRO A 129 -3.64 3.21 -11.82
N ARG A 130 -3.51 4.32 -11.08
CA ARG A 130 -4.52 4.79 -10.10
C ARG A 130 -5.94 4.91 -10.70
N SER A 131 -6.06 4.82 -12.03
CA SER A 131 -7.32 4.67 -12.77
C SER A 131 -8.04 3.32 -12.59
N VAL A 132 -7.39 2.28 -12.04
CA VAL A 132 -8.01 0.95 -11.84
C VAL A 132 -8.45 0.70 -10.38
N ILE A 133 -7.97 1.50 -9.42
CA ILE A 133 -8.33 1.34 -7.99
C ILE A 133 -9.66 2.02 -7.64
N LEU A 134 -10.33 2.66 -8.60
CA LEU A 134 -11.66 3.28 -8.41
C LEU A 134 -12.79 2.44 -9.04
N ARG A 135 -12.78 1.10 -8.86
CA ARG A 135 -13.94 0.23 -9.17
C ARG A 135 -14.06 -1.02 -8.28
N ILE A 136 -13.72 -0.93 -6.99
CA ILE A 136 -14.07 -1.99 -6.00
C ILE A 136 -14.86 -1.39 -4.82
N GLY A 137 -15.49 -0.23 -5.02
CA GLY A 137 -16.34 0.44 -4.04
C GLY A 137 -17.75 0.74 -4.55
N GLU A 138 -18.26 -0.01 -5.54
CA GLU A 138 -19.53 0.30 -6.22
C GLU A 138 -20.39 -0.95 -6.45
N THR A 139 -20.24 -2.00 -5.63
CA THR A 139 -21.15 -3.16 -5.68
C THR A 139 -22.34 -3.04 -4.73
N THR A 140 -22.33 -2.11 -3.77
CA THR A 140 -23.48 -1.91 -2.88
C THR A 140 -24.62 -1.15 -3.58
N GLU A 141 -24.34 -0.13 -4.39
CA GLU A 141 -25.40 0.63 -5.08
C GLU A 141 -26.05 -0.15 -6.22
N VAL A 142 -25.27 -0.91 -7.00
CA VAL A 142 -25.83 -1.74 -8.08
C VAL A 142 -26.69 -2.88 -7.54
N VAL A 143 -26.24 -3.54 -6.46
CA VAL A 143 -27.02 -4.61 -5.81
C VAL A 143 -28.28 -4.03 -5.16
N LEU A 144 -28.19 -2.88 -4.48
CA LEU A 144 -29.35 -2.23 -3.87
C LEU A 144 -30.38 -1.81 -4.94
N THR A 145 -29.92 -1.24 -6.06
CA THR A 145 -30.78 -0.84 -7.18
C THR A 145 -31.45 -2.06 -7.81
N ALA A 146 -30.72 -3.15 -8.05
CA ALA A 146 -31.29 -4.39 -8.59
C ALA A 146 -32.35 -5.00 -7.64
N VAL A 147 -32.10 -5.00 -6.34
CA VAL A 147 -33.07 -5.49 -5.34
C VAL A 147 -34.34 -4.64 -5.31
N ILE A 148 -34.21 -3.31 -5.36
CA ILE A 148 -35.36 -2.40 -5.41
C ILE A 148 -36.20 -2.64 -6.67
N ILE A 149 -35.56 -2.80 -7.84
CA ILE A 149 -36.27 -3.08 -9.10
C ILE A 149 -37.06 -4.38 -9.00
N VAL A 150 -36.47 -5.44 -8.46
CA VAL A 150 -37.15 -6.74 -8.28
C VAL A 150 -38.36 -6.59 -7.34
N ILE A 151 -38.25 -5.84 -6.25
CA ILE A 151 -39.36 -5.58 -5.33
C ILE A 151 -40.48 -4.78 -6.01
N VAL A 152 -40.14 -3.74 -6.76
CA VAL A 152 -41.16 -2.92 -7.46
C VAL A 152 -41.89 -3.74 -8.52
N VAL A 153 -41.17 -4.53 -9.32
CA VAL A 153 -41.77 -5.38 -10.35
C VAL A 153 -42.68 -6.45 -9.74
N THR A 154 -42.25 -7.10 -8.65
CA THR A 154 -43.08 -8.10 -7.96
C THR A 154 -44.34 -7.47 -7.36
N LEU A 155 -44.25 -6.28 -6.76
CA LEU A 155 -45.43 -5.55 -6.27
C LEU A 155 -46.40 -5.17 -7.39
N LEU A 156 -45.90 -4.71 -8.54
CA LEU A 156 -46.75 -4.40 -9.70
C LEU A 156 -47.48 -5.65 -10.21
N ILE A 157 -46.80 -6.79 -10.30
CA ILE A 157 -47.43 -8.07 -10.70
C ILE A 157 -48.50 -8.49 -9.68
N VAL A 158 -48.24 -8.34 -8.38
CA VAL A 158 -49.23 -8.65 -7.34
C VAL A 158 -50.43 -7.70 -7.41
N MET A 159 -50.21 -6.41 -7.65
CA MET A 159 -51.29 -5.44 -7.80
C MET A 159 -52.12 -5.71 -9.06
N LEU A 160 -51.49 -6.00 -10.19
CA LEU A 160 -52.18 -6.37 -11.43
C LEU A 160 -52.94 -7.69 -11.26
N SER A 161 -52.35 -8.71 -10.67
CA SER A 161 -53.04 -9.99 -10.44
C SER A 161 -54.22 -9.84 -9.46
N LYS A 162 -54.12 -8.97 -8.45
CA LYS A 162 -55.25 -8.61 -7.57
C LYS A 162 -56.35 -7.86 -8.32
N GLN A 163 -55.99 -6.89 -9.16
CA GLN A 163 -56.95 -6.12 -9.96
C GLN A 163 -57.66 -7.03 -10.98
N PHE A 164 -56.92 -7.91 -11.65
CA PHE A 164 -57.48 -8.94 -12.52
C PHE A 164 -58.39 -9.91 -11.77
N SER A 165 -57.99 -10.36 -10.57
CA SER A 165 -58.82 -11.26 -9.74
C SER A 165 -60.11 -10.59 -9.28
N LEU A 166 -60.06 -9.31 -8.88
CA LEU A 166 -61.24 -8.53 -8.49
C LEU A 166 -62.17 -8.26 -9.67
N CYS A 167 -61.64 -7.92 -10.85
CA CYS A 167 -62.43 -7.74 -12.06
C CYS A 167 -63.07 -9.04 -12.54
N PHE A 168 -62.37 -10.17 -12.47
CA PHE A 168 -62.91 -11.47 -12.90
C PHE A 168 -63.97 -12.02 -11.92
N PHE A 169 -63.81 -11.80 -10.61
CA PHE A 169 -64.81 -12.18 -9.61
C PHE A 169 -66.08 -11.31 -9.70
N ASN A 170 -65.97 -10.01 -9.98
CA ASN A 170 -67.16 -9.18 -10.23
C ASN A 170 -67.88 -9.58 -11.52
N ARG A 171 -67.15 -9.99 -12.57
CA ARG A 171 -67.77 -10.50 -13.81
C ARG A 171 -68.45 -11.85 -13.61
N LYS A 172 -67.94 -12.72 -12.73
CA LYS A 172 -68.53 -14.03 -12.44
C LYS A 172 -69.79 -13.96 -11.56
N ARG A 173 -69.99 -12.88 -10.78
CA ARG A 173 -71.27 -12.64 -10.07
C ARG A 173 -72.43 -12.22 -10.98
N HIS A 174 -72.15 -11.67 -12.16
CA HIS A 174 -73.20 -11.28 -13.11
C HIS A 174 -73.50 -12.34 -14.19
N GLY A 175 -72.88 -13.52 -14.10
CA GLY A 175 -73.02 -14.61 -15.08
C GLY A 175 -74.12 -15.65 -14.81
N ASP A 176 -75.02 -15.41 -13.86
CA ASP A 176 -76.16 -16.31 -13.54
C ASP A 176 -77.49 -15.53 -13.48
N SER A 177 -77.76 -14.69 -14.47
CA SER A 177 -79.10 -14.18 -14.76
C SER A 177 -79.25 -13.99 -16.27
N ASN A 178 -80.29 -14.61 -16.81
CA ASN A 178 -80.57 -14.86 -18.22
C ASN A 178 -80.49 -13.63 -19.18
N PRO A 179 -80.31 -13.89 -20.50
CA PRO A 179 -79.92 -12.88 -21.47
C PRO A 179 -81.13 -12.19 -22.10
N LEU A 180 -81.20 -10.86 -22.01
CA LEU A 180 -82.04 -10.03 -22.88
C LEU A 180 -81.34 -8.71 -23.21
N LEU A 181 -80.96 -8.60 -24.48
CA LEU A 181 -80.58 -7.42 -25.28
C LEU A 181 -79.42 -6.50 -24.82
N PRO A 182 -78.53 -6.07 -25.75
CA PRO A 182 -77.41 -5.21 -25.45
C PRO A 182 -77.86 -3.74 -25.53
N THR A 183 -77.80 -3.03 -24.41
CA THR A 183 -77.66 -1.58 -24.47
C THR A 183 -76.70 -1.10 -23.38
N TYR A 184 -75.86 -0.17 -23.81
CA TYR A 184 -75.24 0.89 -23.02
C TYR A 184 -73.83 0.67 -22.46
N GLN A 185 -73.01 1.70 -22.75
CA GLN A 185 -71.62 1.94 -22.38
C GLN A 185 -71.41 2.07 -20.86
N ASP A 186 -70.23 1.69 -20.38
CA ASP A 186 -69.24 2.62 -19.77
C ASP A 186 -67.94 1.84 -19.51
N LYS A 187 -66.77 2.36 -19.91
CA LYS A 187 -65.90 3.23 -19.10
C LYS A 187 -65.67 2.72 -17.69
N ASP A 188 -64.42 2.32 -17.45
CA ASP A 188 -63.60 2.67 -16.29
C ASP A 188 -62.72 1.48 -15.87
N CYS A 189 -61.53 1.45 -16.50
CA CYS A 189 -60.33 0.91 -15.89
C CYS A 189 -59.24 1.98 -16.12
N SER A 190 -59.18 2.97 -15.23
CA SER A 190 -57.94 3.69 -14.93
C SER A 190 -57.37 3.15 -13.62
#